data_AF-A0A2E7UMY6-F1
#
_entry.id   AF-A0A2E7UMY6-F1
#
_cell.length_a   1.000
_cell.length_b   1.000
_cell.length_c   1.000
_cell.angle_alpha   90.00
_cell.angle_beta   90.00
_cell.angle_gamma   90.00
#
_symmetry.space_group_name_H-M   'P 1'
#
loop_
_entity.id
_entity.type
_entity.pdbx_description
1 polymer ?
#
loop_
_entity_poly.entity_id
_entity_poly.type
_entity_poly.pdbx_seq_one_letter_code
_entity_poly.pdbx_strand_id
1 'polypeptide(L)'
;MYRCQSCGELVPAGVRTSWVTTKVRRKAYPFRQSAIPVAGKGKKRRRKDDKGGQGWERVEMKSACDSCIDRMAAMEPEVVGSIEPVEVVEEAPIVEEEQAAAEA
;
A
#
# COMPACT_ATOMS: atom_id res chain seq x y z
N MET A 1 17.41 -1.06 20.28
CA MET A 1 17.29 0.32 20.79
C MET A 1 16.77 1.17 19.64
N TYR A 2 15.82 2.06 19.89
CA TYR A 2 15.30 2.99 18.88
C TYR A 2 14.97 4.33 19.53
N ARG A 3 14.92 5.40 18.74
CA ARG A 3 14.49 6.72 19.22
C ARG A 3 13.00 6.90 18.96
N CYS A 4 12.24 7.26 19.98
CA CYS A 4 10.84 7.65 19.84
C CYS A 4 10.77 8.93 18.99
N GLN A 5 10.00 8.92 17.91
CA GLN A 5 9.82 10.07 17.02
C GLN A 5 8.79 11.09 17.55
N SER A 6 8.10 10.77 18.66
CA SER A 6 7.19 11.68 19.35
C SER A 6 7.91 12.57 20.36
N CYS A 7 8.62 11.97 21.31
CA CYS A 7 9.28 12.66 22.42
C CYS A 7 10.82 12.71 22.30
N GLY A 8 11.41 11.97 21.36
CA GLY A 8 12.86 11.93 21.16
C GLY A 8 13.64 11.03 22.13
N GLU A 9 12.96 10.32 23.04
CA GLU A 9 13.58 9.41 24.01
C GLU A 9 14.24 8.19 23.34
N LEU A 10 15.37 7.74 23.87
CA LEU A 10 16.05 6.51 23.44
C LEU A 10 15.50 5.31 24.21
N VAL A 11 14.76 4.46 23.51
CA VAL A 11 14.16 3.23 24.05
C VAL A 11 15.19 2.10 23.98
N PRO A 12 15.45 1.38 25.10
CA PRO A 12 16.50 0.36 25.16
C PRO A 12 16.26 -0.83 24.23
N ALA A 13 17.26 -1.70 24.08
CA ALA A 13 17.10 -2.95 23.35
C ALA A 13 16.15 -3.91 24.11
N GLY A 14 15.42 -4.75 23.38
CA GLY A 14 14.46 -5.71 23.94
C GLY A 14 13.03 -5.17 24.09
N VAL A 15 12.82 -3.85 24.02
CA VAL A 15 11.48 -3.25 23.98
C VAL A 15 10.95 -3.23 22.55
N ARG A 16 9.69 -3.62 22.35
CA ARG A 16 9.06 -3.65 21.04
C ARG A 16 8.85 -2.22 20.51
N THR A 17 9.15 -2.01 19.23
CA THR A 17 8.81 -0.74 18.57
C THR A 17 7.34 -0.73 18.19
N SER A 18 6.64 0.32 18.62
CA SER A 18 5.26 0.58 18.23
C SER A 18 5.21 1.63 17.14
N TRP A 19 4.38 1.41 16.12
CA TRP A 19 4.24 2.29 14.96
C TRP A 19 2.84 2.90 14.94
N VAL A 20 2.79 4.23 14.85
CA VAL A 20 1.53 4.96 14.74
C VAL A 20 1.46 5.67 13.40
N THR A 21 0.34 5.51 12.70
CA THR A 21 0.12 6.18 11.42
C THR A 21 -0.20 7.65 11.67
N THR A 22 0.59 8.54 11.07
CA THR A 22 0.41 9.99 11.24
C THR A 22 -0.14 10.67 10.01
N LYS A 23 0.13 10.11 8.82
CA LYS A 23 -0.40 10.62 7.56
C LYS A 23 -0.97 9.51 6.71
N VAL A 24 -2.12 9.77 6.11
CA VAL A 24 -2.80 8.89 5.16
C VAL A 24 -3.14 9.65 3.89
N ARG A 25 -3.28 8.95 2.77
CA ARG A 25 -3.79 9.51 1.51
C ARG A 25 -4.83 8.61 0.90
N ARG A 26 -5.80 9.18 0.18
CA ARG A 26 -6.70 8.41 -0.69
C ARG A 26 -5.93 7.93 -1.92
N LYS A 27 -6.19 6.70 -2.35
CA LYS A 27 -5.59 6.13 -3.55
C LYS A 27 -6.57 5.21 -4.28
N ALA A 28 -6.62 5.36 -5.60
CA ALA A 28 -7.24 4.40 -6.49
C ALA A 28 -6.16 3.44 -7.03
N TYR A 29 -6.50 2.17 -7.07
CA TYR A 29 -5.70 1.11 -7.66
C TYR A 29 -6.40 0.65 -8.94
N PRO A 30 -5.74 0.78 -10.11
CA PRO A 30 -6.30 0.31 -11.36
C PRO A 30 -6.45 -1.22 -11.36
N PHE A 31 -7.32 -1.70 -12.23
CA PHE A 31 -7.41 -3.11 -12.55
C PHE A 31 -6.08 -3.60 -13.12
N ARG A 32 -5.57 -4.73 -12.61
CA ARG A 32 -4.30 -5.30 -13.07
C ARG A 32 -4.47 -6.76 -13.43
N GLN A 33 -4.49 -7.04 -14.73
CA GLN A 33 -4.70 -8.38 -15.26
C GLN A 33 -3.61 -9.39 -14.86
N SER A 34 -2.41 -8.92 -14.51
CA SER A 34 -1.23 -9.73 -14.20
C SER A 34 -0.86 -9.79 -12.71
N ALA A 35 -1.60 -9.13 -11.82
CA ALA A 35 -1.16 -8.93 -10.42
C ALA A 35 -1.21 -10.18 -9.52
N ILE A 36 -1.89 -11.25 -9.94
CA ILE A 36 -2.06 -12.45 -9.11
C ILE A 36 -1.09 -13.55 -9.59
N PRO A 37 -0.10 -13.95 -8.76
CA PRO A 37 0.91 -14.91 -9.16
C PRO A 37 0.31 -16.27 -9.45
N VAL A 38 0.77 -16.85 -10.55
CA VAL A 38 0.40 -18.17 -11.04
C VAL A 38 0.89 -19.21 -10.02
N ALA A 39 -0.03 -20.00 -9.46
CA ALA A 39 0.33 -21.09 -8.57
C ALA A 39 1.32 -22.06 -9.26
N GLY A 40 2.36 -22.48 -8.52
CA GLY A 40 3.42 -23.38 -8.99
C GLY A 40 2.91 -24.71 -9.55
N LYS A 41 3.82 -25.41 -10.26
CA LYS A 41 3.60 -26.67 -11.00
C LYS A 41 2.64 -27.63 -10.26
N GLY A 42 1.46 -27.89 -10.85
CA GLY A 42 0.60 -29.03 -10.47
C GLY A 42 -0.85 -28.72 -10.06
N LYS A 43 -1.26 -27.46 -9.86
CA LYS A 43 -2.66 -27.12 -9.53
C LYS A 43 -3.35 -26.37 -10.69
N LYS A 44 -4.60 -26.75 -11.02
CA LYS A 44 -5.41 -26.08 -12.04
C LYS A 44 -5.52 -24.58 -11.73
N ARG A 45 -5.09 -23.75 -12.68
CA ARG A 45 -5.07 -22.28 -12.58
C ARG A 45 -6.51 -21.77 -12.39
N ARG A 46 -6.82 -21.22 -11.23
CA ARG A 46 -7.95 -20.27 -11.11
C ARG A 46 -7.33 -18.88 -11.22
N ARG A 47 -7.48 -18.24 -12.39
CA ARG A 47 -7.27 -16.80 -12.50
C ARG A 47 -8.28 -16.17 -11.55
N LYS A 48 -7.80 -15.58 -10.47
CA LYS A 48 -8.59 -14.62 -9.71
C LYS A 48 -8.17 -13.29 -10.29
N ASP A 49 -9.11 -12.53 -10.81
CA ASP A 49 -8.82 -11.20 -11.34
C ASP A 49 -8.69 -10.21 -10.17
N ASP A 50 -7.70 -9.31 -10.22
CA ASP A 50 -7.58 -8.19 -9.28
C ASP A 50 -8.56 -7.11 -9.72
N LYS A 51 -9.70 -6.99 -9.03
CA LYS A 51 -10.77 -6.03 -9.38
C LYS A 51 -10.34 -4.56 -9.28
N GLY A 52 -9.12 -4.26 -8.83
CA GLY A 52 -8.72 -2.91 -8.45
C GLY A 52 -9.53 -2.45 -7.23
N GLY A 53 -9.54 -1.14 -6.99
CA GLY A 53 -10.37 -0.54 -5.95
C GLY A 53 -9.86 0.79 -5.43
N GLN A 54 -10.59 1.37 -4.48
CA GLN A 54 -10.22 2.60 -3.80
C GLN A 54 -10.00 2.33 -2.32
N GLY A 55 -9.05 3.05 -1.71
CA GLY A 55 -8.77 2.90 -0.30
C GLY A 55 -7.86 3.99 0.25
N TRP A 56 -7.44 3.78 1.49
CA TRP A 56 -6.50 4.64 2.19
C TRP A 56 -5.12 3.99 2.23
N GLU A 57 -4.09 4.75 1.85
CA GLU A 57 -2.69 4.33 1.92
C GLU A 57 -2.01 5.10 3.06
N ARG A 58 -1.24 4.38 3.88
CA ARG A 58 -0.44 4.97 4.96
C ARG A 58 0.80 5.63 4.33
N VAL A 59 0.91 6.95 4.47
CA VAL A 59 2.01 7.74 3.88
C VAL A 59 3.16 7.87 4.85
N GLU A 60 2.87 8.20 6.10
CA GLU A 60 3.88 8.42 7.14
C GLU A 60 3.47 7.69 8.42
N MET A 61 4.40 6.90 8.95
CA MET A 61 4.28 6.26 10.25
C MET A 61 5.43 6.70 11.13
N LYS A 62 5.14 6.91 12.42
CA LYS A 62 6.15 7.27 13.42
C LYS A 62 6.33 6.18 14.45
N SER A 63 7.57 5.96 14.88
CA SER A 63 7.88 5.10 16.01
C SER A 63 7.56 5.83 17.32
N ALA A 64 6.85 5.15 18.22
CA ALA A 64 6.47 5.68 19.53
C ALA A 64 6.91 4.73 20.64
N CYS A 65 7.37 5.28 21.77
CA CYS A 65 7.55 4.54 23.01
C CYS A 65 6.19 4.28 23.68
N ASP A 66 6.17 3.39 24.68
CA ASP A 66 4.94 2.96 25.37
C ASP A 66 4.20 4.11 26.06
N SER A 67 4.90 5.15 26.52
CA SER A 67 4.26 6.34 27.10
C SER A 67 3.59 7.25 26.06
N CYS A 68 4.06 7.21 24.81
CA CYS A 68 3.55 8.07 23.74
C CYS A 68 2.51 7.37 22.86
N ILE A 69 2.46 6.04 22.87
CA ILE A 69 1.64 5.27 21.92
C ILE A 69 0.15 5.59 22.05
N ASP A 70 -0.41 5.60 23.26
CA ASP A 70 -1.85 5.80 23.47
C ASP A 70 -2.28 7.20 23.04
N ARG A 71 -1.48 8.21 23.41
CA ARG A 71 -1.70 9.60 23.00
C ARG A 71 -1.64 9.74 21.48
N MET A 72 -0.68 9.09 20.84
CA MET A 72 -0.53 9.18 19.39
C MET A 72 -1.60 8.40 18.63
N ALA A 73 -2.00 7.23 19.13
CA ALA A 73 -3.03 6.40 18.52
C ALA A 73 -4.43 7.03 18.63
N ALA A 74 -4.66 7.88 19.65
CA ALA A 74 -5.88 8.64 19.78
C ALA A 74 -6.00 9.84 18.82
N MET A 75 -4.89 10.28 18.20
CA MET A 75 -4.93 11.35 17.22
C MET A 75 -5.38 10.83 15.85
N GLU A 76 -6.27 11.56 15.19
CA GLU A 76 -6.64 11.25 13.82
C GLU A 76 -5.47 11.55 12.87
N PRO A 77 -5.16 10.63 11.92
CA PRO A 77 -4.07 10.86 10.98
C PRO A 77 -4.42 11.97 10.00
N GLU A 78 -3.44 12.80 9.69
CA GLU A 78 -3.57 13.88 8.71
C GLU A 78 -3.79 13.29 7.31
N VAL A 79 -4.83 13.76 6.62
CA VAL A 79 -5.10 13.37 5.24
C VAL A 79 -4.28 14.26 4.31
N VAL A 80 -3.37 13.65 3.56
CA VAL A 80 -2.50 14.33 2.60
C VAL A 80 -3.02 14.09 1.19
N GLY A 81 -3.13 15.16 0.41
CA GLY A 81 -3.61 15.13 -0.99
C GLY A 81 -5.08 15.54 -1.12
N SER A 82 -5.68 15.24 -2.27
CA SER A 82 -7.08 15.56 -2.54
C SER A 82 -8.01 14.70 -1.69
N ILE A 83 -8.93 15.36 -0.97
CA ILE A 83 -10.03 14.73 -0.23
C ILE A 83 -11.01 14.07 -1.21
N GLU A 84 -11.08 14.56 -2.44
CA GLU A 84 -11.93 14.05 -3.51
C GLU A 84 -11.56 12.59 -3.85
N PRO A 85 -12.56 11.75 -4.16
CA PRO A 85 -12.31 10.36 -4.54
C PRO A 85 -11.40 10.34 -5.78
N VAL A 86 -10.27 9.63 -5.66
CA VAL A 86 -9.38 9.42 -6.80
C VAL A 86 -10.12 8.52 -7.78
N GLU A 87 -10.36 9.00 -9.00
CA GLU A 87 -11.00 8.20 -10.04
C GLU A 87 -10.09 7.04 -10.46
N VAL A 88 -10.69 5.89 -10.75
CA VAL A 88 -9.95 4.73 -11.26
C VAL A 88 -9.65 5.00 -12.73
N VAL A 89 -8.39 5.33 -13.04
CA VAL A 89 -7.95 5.45 -14.42
C VAL A 89 -7.80 4.03 -14.98
N GLU A 90 -8.65 3.65 -15.92
CA GLU A 90 -8.50 2.38 -16.65
C GLU A 90 -7.20 2.43 -17.46
N GLU A 91 -6.23 1.58 -17.11
CA GLU A 91 -5.01 1.43 -17.93
C GLU A 91 -5.44 0.92 -19.31
N ALA A 92 -5.16 1.71 -20.35
CA ALA A 92 -5.50 1.36 -21.73
C ALA A 92 -4.90 -0.02 -22.09
N PRO A 93 -5.65 -0.89 -22.81
CA PRO A 93 -5.15 -2.20 -23.18
C PRO A 93 -3.88 -2.04 -24.02
N ILE A 94 -2.81 -2.68 -23.57
CA ILE A 94 -1.58 -2.85 -24.34
C ILE A 94 -1.96 -3.72 -25.54
N VAL A 95 -2.10 -3.10 -26.71
CA VAL A 95 -2.36 -3.83 -27.95
C VAL A 95 -1.05 -4.55 -28.29
N GLU A 96 -0.97 -5.84 -28.00
CA GLU A 96 0.10 -6.69 -28.54
C GLU A 96 -0.14 -6.78 -30.05
N GLU A 97 0.59 -5.99 -30.83
CA GLU A 97 0.68 -6.17 -32.28
C GLU A 97 1.35 -7.52 -32.56
N GLU A 98 0.54 -8.54 -32.79
CA GLU A 98 0.96 -9.76 -33.50
C GLU A 98 1.38 -9.35 -34.93
N GLN A 99 2.66 -9.02 -35.11
CA GLN A 99 3.26 -9.02 -36.44
C GLN A 99 3.39 -10.46 -36.90
N ALA A 100 2.32 -10.95 -37.52
CA ALA A 100 2.36 -12.07 -38.43
C ALA A 100 3.27 -11.70 -39.62
N ALA A 101 4.55 -11.99 -39.51
CA ALA A 101 5.45 -12.08 -40.66
C ALA A 101 5.31 -13.48 -41.26
N ALA A 102 4.26 -13.67 -42.06
CA ALA A 102 4.21 -14.69 -43.09
C ALA A 102 4.42 -14.02 -44.45
N GLU A 103 5.19 -14.70 -45.30
CA GLU A 103 5.38 -14.50 -46.76
C GLU A 103 6.46 -13.50 -47.21
N ALA A 104 7.65 -14.05 -47.47
CA ALA A 104 8.24 -14.11 -48.82
C ALA A 104 9.29 -15.24 -48.89
#